data_AF-A0AAE0XUA5-F1
#
_entry.id   AF-A0AAE0XUA5-F1
#
_cell.length_a   1.000
_cell.length_b   1.000
_cell.length_c   1.000
_cell.angle_alpha   90.00
_cell.angle_beta   90.00
_cell.angle_gamma   90.00
#
_symmetry.space_group_name_H-M   'P 1'
#
loop_
_entity.id
_entity.type
_entity.pdbx_description
1 polymer ?
#
loop_
_entity_poly.entity_id
_entity_poly.type
_entity_poly.pdbx_seq_one_letter_code
_entity_poly.pdbx_strand_id
1 'polypeptide(L)'
;MVGWLTNSVIGASISWRDGWITLVRATKSYTCWLVLNSHPRANNQRYYIRRSRGSDKWIVFLEGGWYCFDHMSCSERSRVMPDYMSSRNWPRYRSGSGILSWDPEENPYYFHANIVYIPYCSSDSWTGTRNSTTSMKFSFMGSLILDEVFNELLKKGMRRAQTVLIAGTSAGATGVLVNIDRISALIHAKKSSVDVRGLVDSGWFLDMEPFKEKLCRDAFTCSPIAGMQRGVQVWNPRLPKQCVDTHPKEIWRCYFGRRVFPSIKTPVYIIQNLYDAAQIQVSNVLEEQHTWPRGDLSSDQWRYLLDLGQQVKDTLKNVSAVFAPGCVSHEILNKPEWHNVRIEGTSLAESIYCWETRHSSLSSCQQPSMNSMLSKNSNSPLADSPPSSRKKRKRGRKRRKNKGKKRRKNRDKKRKNAKSRRLSRAANKKCHSHLIDLCPWPHCNCSCPKCRWETLNKAEMHSKSTRGQSG
;
A
#
# COMPACT_ATOMS: atom_id res chain seq x y z
N MET A 1 26.20 12.07 -49.63
CA MET A 1 27.00 10.89 -49.23
C MET A 1 27.53 11.18 -47.83
N VAL A 2 27.16 10.36 -46.83
CA VAL A 2 28.06 9.40 -46.14
C VAL A 2 29.23 10.15 -45.47
N GLY A 3 29.45 10.19 -44.15
CA GLY A 3 28.96 9.38 -43.03
C GLY A 3 30.14 9.09 -42.08
N TRP A 4 29.91 9.25 -40.77
CA TRP A 4 30.58 8.61 -39.58
C TRP A 4 32.10 8.85 -39.40
N LEU A 5 32.70 9.03 -38.22
CA LEU A 5 32.57 8.51 -36.84
C LEU A 5 33.10 9.62 -35.88
N THR A 6 32.73 9.74 -34.60
CA THR A 6 33.09 8.84 -33.50
C THR A 6 32.31 9.15 -32.21
N ASN A 7 32.27 8.12 -31.36
CA ASN A 7 31.62 8.00 -30.05
C ASN A 7 31.85 9.13 -29.05
N SER A 8 30.84 9.38 -28.22
CA SER A 8 31.02 9.76 -26.82
C SER A 8 29.99 9.06 -25.94
N VAL A 9 30.44 7.95 -25.35
CA VAL A 9 29.79 7.29 -24.21
C VAL A 9 30.06 8.18 -23.00
N ILE A 10 29.05 8.93 -22.54
CA ILE A 10 29.10 9.62 -21.25
C ILE A 10 28.46 8.72 -20.21
N GLY A 11 29.30 8.20 -19.32
CA GLY A 11 28.93 7.35 -18.20
C GLY A 11 28.04 8.08 -17.20
N ALA A 12 26.88 7.48 -16.90
CA ALA A 12 26.09 7.83 -15.74
C ALA A 12 26.63 7.08 -14.52
N SER A 13 27.32 7.80 -13.63
CA SER A 13 27.58 7.37 -12.26
C SER A 13 26.26 7.35 -11.48
N ILE A 14 25.61 6.19 -11.40
CA ILE A 14 24.40 6.00 -10.59
C ILE A 14 24.84 5.82 -9.13
N SER A 15 24.74 6.89 -8.34
CA SER A 15 24.71 6.84 -6.88
C SER A 15 23.43 6.13 -6.43
N TRP A 16 23.57 4.98 -5.74
CA TRP A 16 22.46 4.20 -5.22
C TRP A 16 22.10 4.64 -3.79
N ARG A 17 21.28 5.70 -3.62
CA ARG A 17 20.75 6.14 -2.31
C ARG A 17 19.39 6.85 -2.33
N ASP A 18 18.62 6.73 -3.39
CA ASP A 18 17.49 7.62 -3.58
C ASP A 18 16.20 6.80 -3.54
N GLY A 19 15.49 6.84 -2.43
CA GLY A 19 14.24 6.12 -2.08
C GLY A 19 13.03 6.29 -2.98
N TRP A 20 13.23 6.76 -4.21
CA TRP A 20 12.22 7.15 -5.15
C TRP A 20 11.80 5.97 -6.02
N ILE A 21 10.50 5.94 -6.31
CA ILE A 21 9.88 5.02 -7.25
C ILE A 21 9.70 5.78 -8.58
N THR A 22 10.06 5.18 -9.71
CA THR A 22 10.06 5.83 -11.03
C THR A 22 8.83 5.46 -11.85
N LEU A 23 8.16 6.43 -12.45
CA LEU A 23 7.00 6.23 -13.32
C LEU A 23 7.39 5.53 -14.64
N VAL A 24 6.65 4.48 -15.01
CA VAL A 24 6.91 3.66 -16.20
C VAL A 24 5.75 3.75 -17.19
N ARG A 25 6.13 3.78 -18.49
CA ARG A 25 5.19 3.65 -19.61
C ARG A 25 5.02 2.21 -20.06
N ALA A 26 3.77 1.82 -20.30
CA ALA A 26 3.40 0.49 -20.77
C ALA A 26 3.27 0.40 -22.29
N THR A 27 3.49 -0.80 -22.84
CA THR A 27 3.66 -1.06 -24.28
C THR A 27 2.37 -1.26 -25.09
N LYS A 28 1.20 -1.44 -24.46
CA LYS A 28 -0.12 -1.63 -25.15
C LYS A 28 -1.21 -0.79 -24.51
N SER A 29 -2.13 -0.20 -25.27
CA SER A 29 -3.00 0.97 -24.96
C SER A 29 -4.21 0.82 -24.00
N TYR A 30 -4.06 0.31 -22.77
CA TYR A 30 -5.02 0.60 -21.69
C TYR A 30 -4.60 1.84 -20.92
N THR A 31 -4.75 3.00 -21.54
CA THR A 31 -4.14 4.25 -21.09
C THR A 31 -4.96 4.89 -19.98
N CYS A 32 -4.29 5.30 -18.90
CA CYS A 32 -4.89 6.17 -17.90
C CYS A 32 -5.05 7.58 -18.51
N TRP A 33 -6.21 7.87 -19.09
CA TRP A 33 -6.70 9.20 -19.45
C TRP A 33 -8.22 9.10 -19.60
N LEU A 34 -8.99 9.92 -18.85
CA LEU A 34 -10.22 10.59 -19.34
C LEU A 34 -10.26 12.00 -18.75
N VAL A 35 -10.52 13.06 -19.52
CA VAL A 35 -11.81 13.42 -20.13
C VAL A 35 -11.64 14.14 -21.50
N LEU A 36 -12.63 13.92 -22.38
CA LEU A 36 -12.98 14.59 -23.67
C LEU A 36 -11.99 14.46 -24.83
N ASN A 37 -12.41 13.70 -25.84
CA ASN A 37 -11.85 13.59 -27.19
C ASN A 37 -10.41 13.07 -27.30
N SER A 38 -10.30 11.88 -27.88
CA SER A 38 -9.10 11.27 -28.48
C SER A 38 -8.13 12.31 -29.06
N HIS A 39 -7.10 12.67 -28.29
CA HIS A 39 -5.99 13.51 -28.76
C HIS A 39 -4.74 12.64 -29.03
N PRO A 40 -4.00 12.84 -30.14
CA PRO A 40 -2.96 11.91 -30.61
C PRO A 40 -1.62 11.92 -29.84
N ARG A 41 -1.55 12.57 -28.65
CA ARG A 41 -0.29 12.75 -27.88
C ARG A 41 -0.39 12.21 -26.44
N ALA A 42 -1.03 11.06 -26.24
CA ALA A 42 -1.22 10.50 -24.90
C ALA A 42 0.05 9.78 -24.38
N ASN A 43 0.47 10.14 -23.16
CA ASN A 43 1.55 9.46 -22.45
C ASN A 43 1.04 8.16 -21.77
N ASN A 44 1.63 7.01 -22.09
CA ASN A 44 1.25 5.67 -21.60
C ASN A 44 1.64 5.33 -20.15
N GLN A 45 1.57 6.26 -19.20
CA GLN A 45 2.05 6.04 -17.82
C GLN A 45 1.06 5.22 -16.97
N ARG A 46 1.54 4.21 -16.23
CA ARG A 46 0.65 3.26 -15.52
C ARG A 46 1.01 2.94 -14.08
N TYR A 47 2.29 2.84 -13.75
CA TYR A 47 2.74 2.47 -12.42
C TYR A 47 4.13 3.06 -12.16
N TYR A 48 4.50 3.16 -10.89
CA TYR A 48 5.85 3.46 -10.46
C TYR A 48 6.56 2.17 -10.07
N ILE A 49 7.84 2.03 -10.39
CA ILE A 49 8.69 0.91 -9.93
C ILE A 49 9.99 1.37 -9.26
N ARG A 50 10.37 0.68 -8.20
CA ARG A 50 11.71 0.71 -7.59
C ARG A 50 12.25 -0.71 -7.56
N ARG A 51 13.30 -0.96 -8.33
CA ARG A 51 13.93 -2.29 -8.39
C ARG A 51 14.97 -2.45 -7.29
N SER A 52 14.99 -3.63 -6.70
CA SER A 52 16.04 -4.06 -5.78
C SER A 52 16.78 -5.23 -6.41
N ARG A 53 17.99 -4.96 -6.93
CA ARG A 53 18.79 -5.99 -7.63
C ARG A 53 19.16 -7.09 -6.63
N GLY A 54 18.87 -8.34 -6.99
CA GLY A 54 19.12 -9.50 -6.14
C GLY A 54 17.94 -9.88 -5.23
N SER A 55 16.91 -9.05 -5.12
CA SER A 55 15.66 -9.45 -4.45
C SER A 55 14.73 -10.18 -5.43
N ASP A 56 14.22 -11.32 -4.99
CA ASP A 56 13.16 -12.09 -5.63
C ASP A 56 11.77 -11.83 -5.01
N LYS A 57 11.69 -10.87 -4.08
CA LYS A 57 10.45 -10.43 -3.45
C LYS A 57 9.90 -9.20 -4.16
N TRP A 58 8.60 -9.21 -4.43
CA TRP A 58 7.87 -8.11 -5.05
C TRP A 58 6.72 -7.69 -4.17
N ILE A 59 6.53 -6.38 -4.03
CA ILE A 59 5.34 -5.78 -3.44
C ILE A 59 4.69 -4.90 -4.50
N VAL A 60 3.46 -5.24 -4.88
CA VAL A 60 2.64 -4.45 -5.80
C VAL A 60 1.53 -3.80 -4.99
N PHE A 61 1.53 -2.48 -4.92
CA PHE A 61 0.62 -1.70 -4.09
C PHE A 61 -0.45 -1.01 -4.94
N LEU A 62 -1.72 -1.21 -4.58
CA LEU A 62 -2.89 -0.60 -5.19
C LEU A 62 -3.33 0.61 -4.37
N GLU A 63 -3.29 1.80 -4.96
CA GLU A 63 -3.78 3.02 -4.33
C GLU A 63 -5.30 2.94 -4.10
N GLY A 64 -5.75 3.56 -3.01
CA GLY A 64 -7.16 3.72 -2.66
C GLY A 64 -7.70 5.07 -3.09
N GLY A 65 -8.74 5.54 -2.40
CA GLY A 65 -9.26 6.90 -2.59
C GLY A 65 -10.66 6.99 -3.19
N TRP A 66 -11.65 6.31 -2.62
CA TRP A 66 -13.07 6.45 -2.99
C TRP A 66 -13.39 6.03 -4.45
N TYR A 67 -14.51 6.50 -4.99
CA TYR A 67 -15.02 6.12 -6.31
C TYR A 67 -16.00 7.18 -6.82
N CYS A 68 -16.58 6.97 -8.00
CA CYS A 68 -17.74 7.72 -8.50
C CYS A 68 -18.65 6.80 -9.31
N PHE A 69 -19.95 7.04 -9.33
CA PHE A 69 -20.93 6.05 -9.81
C PHE A 69 -21.95 6.60 -10.81
N ASP A 70 -21.86 7.88 -11.18
CA ASP A 70 -22.67 8.50 -12.23
C ASP A 70 -21.92 9.68 -12.88
N HIS A 71 -22.52 10.28 -13.91
CA HIS A 71 -21.87 11.36 -14.64
C HIS A 71 -21.58 12.57 -13.74
N MET A 72 -22.51 12.92 -12.84
CA MET A 72 -22.35 14.10 -11.98
C MET A 72 -21.24 13.90 -10.95
N SER A 73 -21.30 12.81 -10.18
CA SER A 73 -20.27 12.45 -9.19
C SER A 73 -18.89 12.28 -9.82
N CYS A 74 -18.80 11.70 -11.02
CA CYS A 74 -17.52 11.56 -11.73
C CYS A 74 -17.00 12.90 -12.29
N SER A 75 -17.89 13.78 -12.75
CA SER A 75 -17.51 15.12 -13.22
C SER A 75 -16.97 15.97 -12.09
N GLU A 76 -17.65 15.97 -10.94
CA GLU A 76 -17.17 16.67 -9.76
C GLU A 76 -15.85 16.09 -9.27
N ARG A 77 -15.75 14.75 -9.18
CA ARG A 77 -14.49 14.09 -8.82
C ARG A 77 -13.35 14.43 -9.77
N SER A 78 -13.59 14.49 -11.08
CA SER A 78 -12.57 14.90 -12.05
C SER A 78 -12.13 16.36 -11.88
N ARG A 79 -13.02 17.21 -11.37
CA ARG A 79 -12.73 18.63 -11.11
C ARG A 79 -11.93 18.82 -9.83
N VAL A 80 -12.30 18.13 -8.74
CA VAL A 80 -11.68 18.33 -7.41
C VAL A 80 -10.52 17.37 -7.13
N MET A 81 -10.50 16.21 -7.78
CA MET A 81 -9.54 15.12 -7.57
C MET A 81 -9.03 14.56 -8.91
N PRO A 82 -8.43 15.39 -9.77
CA PRO A 82 -8.07 15.01 -11.15
C PRO A 82 -7.07 13.84 -11.22
N ASP A 83 -6.17 13.70 -10.24
CA ASP A 83 -5.16 12.64 -10.23
C ASP A 83 -5.75 11.23 -10.03
N TYR A 84 -6.98 11.14 -9.51
CA TYR A 84 -7.74 9.91 -9.40
C TYR A 84 -8.64 9.62 -10.61
N MET A 85 -8.56 10.46 -11.64
CA MET A 85 -9.36 10.36 -12.87
C MET A 85 -8.47 10.43 -14.13
N SER A 86 -7.20 10.81 -13.99
CA SER A 86 -6.26 10.99 -15.10
C SER A 86 -4.80 10.88 -14.65
N SER A 87 -3.93 10.35 -15.52
CA SER A 87 -2.49 10.34 -15.27
C SER A 87 -1.76 11.60 -15.73
N ARG A 88 -2.48 12.62 -16.24
CA ARG A 88 -1.88 13.81 -16.89
C ARG A 88 -0.83 14.49 -16.02
N ASN A 89 -1.10 14.59 -14.72
CA ASN A 89 -0.31 15.38 -13.78
C ASN A 89 0.57 14.51 -12.87
N TRP A 90 0.64 13.20 -13.13
CA TRP A 90 1.45 12.30 -12.29
C TRP A 90 2.94 12.66 -12.37
N PRO A 91 3.61 12.86 -11.23
CA PRO A 91 5.01 13.21 -11.20
C PRO A 91 5.86 12.06 -11.74
N ARG A 92 7.05 12.35 -12.26
CA ARG A 92 7.97 11.32 -12.76
C ARG A 92 8.47 10.38 -11.65
N TYR A 93 8.58 10.90 -10.43
CA TYR A 93 9.07 10.17 -9.26
C TYR A 93 8.12 10.34 -8.08
N ARG A 94 8.01 9.30 -7.24
CA ARG A 94 7.22 9.32 -6.00
C ARG A 94 8.01 8.64 -4.89
N SER A 95 8.01 9.19 -3.68
CA SER A 95 8.65 8.54 -2.52
C SER A 95 7.77 7.40 -2.02
N GLY A 96 8.38 6.25 -1.75
CA GLY A 96 7.71 5.15 -1.05
C GLY A 96 7.74 5.37 0.46
N SER A 97 6.62 5.12 1.14
CA SER A 97 6.50 5.18 2.61
C SER A 97 5.81 3.92 3.15
N GLY A 98 5.92 3.69 4.46
CA GLY A 98 5.46 2.50 5.15
C GLY A 98 6.10 1.24 4.57
N ILE A 99 5.28 0.28 4.19
CA ILE A 99 5.70 -0.98 3.56
C ILE A 99 6.43 -0.77 2.21
N LEU A 100 6.31 0.42 1.60
CA LEU A 100 6.97 0.78 0.34
C LEU A 100 8.32 1.47 0.56
N SER A 101 8.64 1.84 1.81
CA SER A 101 9.89 2.53 2.13
C SER A 101 11.10 1.64 1.90
N TRP A 102 12.22 2.26 1.53
CA TRP A 102 13.54 1.62 1.44
C TRP A 102 14.31 1.70 2.76
N ASP A 103 13.82 2.51 3.71
CA ASP A 103 14.46 2.70 4.99
C ASP A 103 14.14 1.50 5.89
N PRO A 104 15.14 0.72 6.34
CA PRO A 104 14.92 -0.39 7.26
C PRO A 104 14.42 0.05 8.65
N GLU A 105 14.52 1.33 9.02
CA GLU A 105 13.89 1.84 10.26
C GLU A 105 12.37 1.99 10.09
N GLU A 106 11.92 2.41 8.91
CA GLU A 106 10.49 2.55 8.58
C GLU A 106 9.86 1.22 8.12
N ASN A 107 10.61 0.42 7.37
CA ASN A 107 10.19 -0.84 6.76
C ASN A 107 11.12 -2.00 7.16
N PRO A 108 11.03 -2.50 8.39
CA PRO A 108 12.04 -3.41 8.95
C PRO A 108 12.18 -4.74 8.22
N TYR A 109 11.12 -5.23 7.58
CA TYR A 109 11.09 -6.56 6.96
C TYR A 109 11.17 -6.51 5.42
N TYR A 110 10.63 -5.47 4.78
CA TYR A 110 10.42 -5.45 3.33
C TYR A 110 11.21 -4.36 2.59
N PHE A 111 12.08 -3.62 3.27
CA PHE A 111 12.84 -2.51 2.67
C PHE A 111 13.63 -2.90 1.41
N HIS A 112 14.03 -4.17 1.31
CA HIS A 112 14.82 -4.72 0.21
C HIS A 112 13.97 -5.29 -0.95
N ALA A 113 12.65 -5.26 -0.89
CA ALA A 113 11.79 -5.78 -1.95
C ALA A 113 11.83 -4.89 -3.21
N ASN A 114 11.47 -5.49 -4.36
CA ASN A 114 11.06 -4.73 -5.54
C ASN A 114 9.68 -4.11 -5.24
N ILE A 115 9.55 -2.80 -5.40
CA ILE A 115 8.32 -2.07 -5.10
C ILE A 115 7.68 -1.62 -6.40
N VAL A 116 6.38 -1.90 -6.54
CA VAL A 116 5.53 -1.36 -7.59
C VAL A 116 4.38 -0.64 -6.92
N TYR A 117 4.10 0.58 -7.38
CA TYR A 117 2.97 1.37 -6.95
C TYR A 117 2.07 1.66 -8.15
N ILE A 118 0.82 1.22 -8.10
CA ILE A 118 -0.15 1.45 -9.17
C ILE A 118 -1.13 2.53 -8.69
N PRO A 119 -1.03 3.76 -9.24
CA PRO A 119 -1.95 4.81 -8.83
C PRO A 119 -3.36 4.51 -9.34
N TYR A 120 -4.34 5.00 -8.59
CA TYR A 120 -5.74 4.67 -8.83
C TYR A 120 -6.41 5.77 -9.65
N CYS A 121 -6.59 5.55 -10.95
CA CYS A 121 -7.26 6.53 -11.83
C CYS A 121 -8.59 6.07 -12.44
N SER A 122 -9.05 4.88 -12.07
CA SER A 122 -10.24 4.29 -12.69
C SER A 122 -11.53 4.59 -11.93
N SER A 123 -11.44 5.01 -10.66
CA SER A 123 -12.59 5.42 -9.82
C SER A 123 -13.73 4.40 -9.72
N ASP A 124 -13.39 3.12 -9.87
CA ASP A 124 -14.27 1.94 -9.95
C ASP A 124 -13.90 0.82 -8.95
N SER A 125 -13.18 1.17 -7.89
CA SER A 125 -12.63 0.27 -6.88
C SER A 125 -11.86 -0.91 -7.48
N TRP A 126 -11.18 -0.68 -8.62
CA TRP A 126 -10.38 -1.66 -9.37
C TRP A 126 -11.19 -2.80 -10.03
N THR A 127 -12.49 -2.59 -10.24
CA THR A 127 -13.39 -3.64 -10.75
C THR A 127 -13.79 -3.47 -12.20
N GLY A 128 -13.76 -2.24 -12.72
CA GLY A 128 -14.40 -1.92 -13.99
C GLY A 128 -13.71 -2.51 -15.22
N THR A 129 -14.51 -2.71 -16.26
CA THR A 129 -14.06 -3.10 -17.60
C THR A 129 -14.70 -2.27 -18.73
N ARG A 130 -15.42 -1.21 -18.38
CA ARG A 130 -16.22 -0.41 -19.31
C ARG A 130 -15.38 0.71 -19.96
N ASN A 131 -15.48 0.83 -21.29
CA ASN A 131 -15.01 2.00 -22.03
C ASN A 131 -16.00 3.17 -21.94
N SER A 132 -15.52 4.39 -22.13
CA SER A 132 -16.36 5.58 -22.25
C SER A 132 -17.39 5.46 -23.37
N THR A 133 -18.54 6.08 -23.15
CA THR A 133 -19.67 6.16 -24.08
C THR A 133 -20.13 7.61 -24.22
N THR A 134 -21.05 7.89 -25.15
CA THR A 134 -21.60 9.25 -25.34
C THR A 134 -22.29 9.79 -24.08
N SER A 135 -23.04 8.93 -23.36
CA SER A 135 -23.75 9.29 -22.12
C SER A 135 -22.85 9.27 -20.88
N MET A 136 -21.87 8.36 -20.84
CA MET A 136 -20.89 8.25 -19.77
C MET A 136 -19.49 8.49 -20.34
N LYS A 137 -19.02 9.75 -20.26
CA LYS A 137 -17.73 10.21 -20.81
C LYS A 137 -16.49 9.73 -20.03
N PHE A 138 -16.67 8.80 -19.09
CA PHE A 138 -15.65 8.20 -18.25
C PHE A 138 -15.51 6.70 -18.58
N SER A 139 -14.29 6.19 -18.59
CA SER A 139 -13.98 4.76 -18.67
C SER A 139 -13.62 4.25 -17.28
N PHE A 140 -14.10 3.06 -16.97
CA PHE A 140 -13.88 2.35 -15.71
C PHE A 140 -13.15 1.07 -16.05
N MET A 141 -11.82 1.08 -15.93
CA MET A 141 -10.95 0.02 -16.45
C MET A 141 -9.99 -0.54 -15.39
N GLY A 142 -10.30 -0.39 -14.10
CA GLY A 142 -9.40 -0.76 -13.02
C GLY A 142 -8.94 -2.22 -13.09
N SER A 143 -9.86 -3.14 -13.39
CA SER A 143 -9.52 -4.57 -13.50
C SER A 143 -8.57 -4.86 -14.68
N LEU A 144 -8.75 -4.14 -15.81
CA LEU A 144 -7.94 -4.23 -17.02
C LEU A 144 -6.56 -3.58 -16.85
N ILE A 145 -6.47 -2.50 -16.08
CA ILE A 145 -5.19 -1.87 -15.73
C ILE A 145 -4.32 -2.90 -14.99
N LEU A 146 -4.88 -3.64 -14.05
CA LEU A 146 -4.15 -4.68 -13.31
C LEU A 146 -3.65 -5.79 -14.24
N ASP A 147 -4.49 -6.29 -15.16
CA ASP A 147 -4.07 -7.29 -16.17
C ASP A 147 -2.79 -6.87 -16.90
N GLU A 148 -2.80 -5.64 -17.41
CA GLU A 148 -1.73 -5.16 -18.25
C GLU A 148 -0.47 -4.83 -17.45
N VAL A 149 -0.61 -4.24 -16.26
CA VAL A 149 0.52 -3.98 -15.37
C VAL A 149 1.22 -5.29 -14.98
N PHE A 150 0.49 -6.31 -14.52
CA PHE A 150 1.11 -7.57 -14.14
C PHE A 150 1.75 -8.29 -15.34
N ASN A 151 1.11 -8.27 -16.52
CA ASN A 151 1.71 -8.79 -17.75
C ASN A 151 3.05 -8.10 -18.11
N GLU A 152 3.15 -6.80 -17.87
CA GLU A 152 4.37 -6.04 -18.09
C GLU A 152 5.44 -6.33 -17.03
N LEU A 153 5.06 -6.39 -15.75
CA LEU A 153 5.96 -6.70 -14.64
C LEU A 153 6.61 -8.08 -14.82
N LEU A 154 5.85 -9.06 -15.31
CA LEU A 154 6.36 -10.39 -15.66
C LEU A 154 7.50 -10.30 -16.69
N LYS A 155 7.35 -9.47 -17.73
CA LYS A 155 8.42 -9.22 -18.72
C LYS A 155 9.58 -8.43 -18.12
N LYS A 156 9.33 -7.63 -17.09
CA LYS A 156 10.29 -6.73 -16.43
C LYS A 156 10.98 -7.32 -15.19
N GLY A 157 10.92 -8.64 -15.02
CA GLY A 157 11.73 -9.37 -14.04
C GLY A 157 10.92 -10.10 -12.96
N MET A 158 9.62 -9.83 -12.83
CA MET A 158 8.76 -10.52 -11.86
C MET A 158 8.67 -12.03 -12.14
N ARG A 159 8.93 -12.50 -13.37
CA ARG A 159 9.08 -13.95 -13.66
C ARG A 159 10.14 -14.65 -12.81
N ARG A 160 11.11 -13.93 -12.26
CA ARG A 160 12.13 -14.49 -11.35
C ARG A 160 11.74 -14.42 -9.87
N ALA A 161 10.58 -13.87 -9.55
CA ALA A 161 10.13 -13.75 -8.17
C ALA A 161 9.98 -15.11 -7.49
N GLN A 162 10.23 -15.17 -6.19
CA GLN A 162 9.79 -16.27 -5.33
C GLN A 162 8.49 -15.89 -4.62
N THR A 163 8.35 -14.63 -4.22
CA THR A 163 7.16 -14.12 -3.52
C THR A 163 6.67 -12.84 -4.17
N VAL A 164 5.35 -12.75 -4.37
CA VAL A 164 4.65 -11.54 -4.80
C VAL A 164 3.56 -11.22 -3.77
N LEU A 165 3.74 -10.12 -3.04
CA LEU A 165 2.71 -9.55 -2.18
C LEU A 165 1.92 -8.51 -2.97
N ILE A 166 0.62 -8.71 -3.09
CA ILE A 166 -0.29 -7.75 -3.69
C ILE A 166 -0.99 -7.03 -2.54
N ALA A 167 -0.56 -5.80 -2.28
CA ALA A 167 -1.09 -4.96 -1.22
C ALA A 167 -2.04 -3.93 -1.80
N GLY A 168 -3.05 -3.54 -1.04
CA GLY A 168 -3.91 -2.43 -1.39
C GLY A 168 -4.45 -1.78 -0.12
N THR A 169 -4.78 -0.50 -0.22
CA THR A 169 -5.39 0.24 0.88
C THR A 169 -6.73 0.86 0.44
N SER A 170 -7.71 0.95 1.34
CA SER A 170 -9.02 1.53 1.04
C SER A 170 -9.68 0.87 -0.20
N ALA A 171 -10.11 1.64 -1.20
CA ALA A 171 -10.60 1.11 -2.48
C ALA A 171 -9.60 0.15 -3.17
N GLY A 172 -8.30 0.35 -2.99
CA GLY A 172 -7.24 -0.54 -3.45
C GLY A 172 -7.26 -1.90 -2.76
N ALA A 173 -7.65 -1.96 -1.49
CA ALA A 173 -7.81 -3.20 -0.74
C ALA A 173 -9.03 -4.00 -1.23
N THR A 174 -10.15 -3.34 -1.55
CA THR A 174 -11.25 -3.97 -2.32
C THR A 174 -10.73 -4.52 -3.65
N GLY A 175 -9.88 -3.75 -4.33
CA GLY A 175 -9.18 -4.18 -5.53
C GLY A 175 -8.34 -5.45 -5.37
N VAL A 176 -7.67 -5.63 -4.24
CA VAL A 176 -6.98 -6.88 -3.90
C VAL A 176 -8.00 -8.02 -3.76
N LEU A 177 -9.01 -7.86 -2.91
CA LEU A 177 -10.01 -8.91 -2.65
C LEU A 177 -10.67 -9.44 -3.94
N VAL A 178 -11.05 -8.54 -4.85
CA VAL A 178 -11.81 -8.90 -6.06
C VAL A 178 -10.92 -9.39 -7.21
N ASN A 179 -9.63 -9.05 -7.25
CA ASN A 179 -8.75 -9.39 -8.37
C ASN A 179 -7.66 -10.42 -8.03
N ILE A 180 -7.39 -10.74 -6.75
CA ILE A 180 -6.20 -11.48 -6.35
C ILE A 180 -6.10 -12.86 -6.99
N ASP A 181 -7.18 -13.65 -7.04
CA ASP A 181 -7.15 -15.00 -7.63
C ASP A 181 -6.85 -14.97 -9.13
N ARG A 182 -7.42 -13.98 -9.82
CA ARG A 182 -7.21 -13.77 -11.25
C ARG A 182 -5.77 -13.36 -11.54
N ILE A 183 -5.21 -12.47 -10.72
CA ILE A 183 -3.81 -12.04 -10.85
C ILE A 183 -2.86 -13.18 -10.49
N SER A 184 -3.17 -13.95 -9.45
CA SER A 184 -2.44 -15.15 -9.04
C SER A 184 -2.36 -16.15 -10.19
N ALA A 185 -3.50 -16.47 -10.83
CA ALA A 185 -3.55 -17.32 -12.01
C ALA A 185 -2.71 -16.77 -13.18
N LEU A 186 -2.73 -15.45 -13.42
CA LEU A 186 -1.92 -14.80 -14.46
C LEU A 186 -0.41 -14.94 -14.20
N ILE A 187 0.02 -14.84 -12.93
CA ILE A 187 1.40 -15.05 -12.52
C ILE A 187 1.78 -16.53 -12.67
N HIS A 188 0.94 -17.44 -12.16
CA HIS A 188 1.17 -18.89 -12.21
C HIS A 188 1.21 -19.45 -13.62
N ALA A 189 0.45 -18.87 -14.55
CA ALA A 189 0.52 -19.20 -15.97
C ALA A 189 1.91 -18.93 -16.60
N LYS A 190 2.74 -18.10 -15.97
CA LYS A 190 4.14 -17.86 -16.39
C LYS A 190 5.17 -18.54 -15.48
N LYS A 191 4.86 -18.72 -14.19
CA LYS A 191 5.68 -19.46 -13.23
C LYS A 191 4.80 -19.97 -12.08
N SER A 192 4.51 -21.26 -12.09
CA SER A 192 3.63 -21.90 -11.10
C SER A 192 4.16 -21.90 -9.67
N SER A 193 5.48 -21.78 -9.49
CA SER A 193 6.12 -21.87 -8.16
C SER A 193 6.17 -20.55 -7.38
N VAL A 194 5.55 -19.46 -7.86
CA VAL A 194 5.55 -18.17 -7.17
C VAL A 194 4.54 -18.20 -6.03
N ASP A 195 4.97 -17.86 -4.82
CA ASP A 195 4.09 -17.62 -3.68
C ASP A 195 3.40 -16.25 -3.84
N VAL A 196 2.12 -16.25 -4.19
CA VAL A 196 1.30 -15.04 -4.37
C VAL A 196 0.40 -14.89 -3.15
N ARG A 197 0.44 -13.72 -2.51
CA ARG A 197 -0.39 -13.42 -1.34
C ARG A 197 -0.93 -11.99 -1.34
N GLY A 198 -2.02 -11.75 -0.63
CA GLY A 198 -2.68 -10.45 -0.55
C GLY A 198 -2.52 -9.77 0.80
N LEU A 199 -2.35 -8.45 0.81
CA LEU A 199 -2.47 -7.59 2.00
C LEU A 199 -3.64 -6.62 1.77
N VAL A 200 -4.67 -6.70 2.61
CA VAL A 200 -5.93 -5.98 2.44
C VAL A 200 -6.07 -4.98 3.59
N ASP A 201 -5.69 -3.72 3.36
CA ASP A 201 -5.69 -2.66 4.37
C ASP A 201 -6.89 -1.72 4.25
N SER A 202 -7.72 -1.61 5.28
CA SER A 202 -8.90 -0.73 5.29
C SER A 202 -9.88 -0.99 4.12
N GLY A 203 -9.97 -2.24 3.64
CA GLY A 203 -10.87 -2.66 2.57
C GLY A 203 -12.04 -3.54 3.01
N TRP A 204 -12.15 -3.83 4.31
CA TRP A 204 -13.18 -4.70 4.88
C TRP A 204 -14.35 -3.85 5.40
N PHE A 205 -15.13 -3.32 4.46
CA PHE A 205 -16.36 -2.57 4.76
C PHE A 205 -17.51 -3.51 5.11
N LEU A 206 -18.48 -2.96 5.85
CA LEU A 206 -19.74 -3.64 6.19
C LEU A 206 -20.91 -3.05 5.40
N ASP A 207 -21.81 -3.92 4.97
CA ASP A 207 -23.10 -3.59 4.37
C ASP A 207 -24.14 -3.27 5.45
N MET A 208 -23.78 -2.37 6.38
CA MET A 208 -24.66 -1.85 7.43
C MET A 208 -25.50 -0.68 6.91
N GLU A 209 -26.72 -0.55 7.42
CA GLU A 209 -27.52 0.64 7.23
C GLU A 209 -26.86 1.85 7.92
N PRO A 210 -26.88 3.04 7.29
CA PRO A 210 -26.28 4.22 7.89
C PRO A 210 -27.06 4.63 9.14
N PHE A 211 -26.37 5.29 10.08
CA PHE A 211 -26.99 5.91 11.26
C PHE A 211 -28.07 6.93 10.87
N LYS A 212 -27.78 7.72 9.82
CA LYS A 212 -28.71 8.70 9.25
C LYS A 212 -28.67 8.63 7.73
N GLU A 213 -29.85 8.57 7.11
CA GLU A 213 -29.94 8.65 5.66
C GLU A 213 -29.53 10.05 5.18
N LYS A 214 -28.71 10.08 4.13
CA LYS A 214 -28.40 11.28 3.36
C LYS A 214 -28.70 11.01 1.90
N LEU A 215 -28.99 12.07 1.16
CA LEU A 215 -29.10 11.96 -0.30
C LEU A 215 -27.75 11.51 -0.87
N CYS A 216 -27.74 10.36 -1.53
CA CYS A 216 -26.57 9.80 -2.18
C CYS A 216 -26.19 10.65 -3.41
N ARG A 217 -25.32 11.64 -3.21
CA ARG A 217 -24.84 12.59 -4.24
C ARG A 217 -23.47 12.23 -4.77
N ASP A 218 -22.60 11.75 -3.88
CA ASP A 218 -21.22 11.40 -4.15
C ASP A 218 -20.78 10.23 -3.25
N ALA A 219 -19.56 9.75 -3.44
CA ALA A 219 -19.07 8.60 -2.68
C ALA A 219 -18.96 8.86 -1.16
N PHE A 220 -18.89 10.11 -0.70
CA PHE A 220 -18.75 10.45 0.71
C PHE A 220 -20.09 10.49 1.46
N THR A 221 -21.18 10.78 0.73
CA THR A 221 -22.53 10.97 1.30
C THR A 221 -23.43 9.75 1.12
N CYS A 222 -23.14 8.89 0.14
CA CYS A 222 -23.86 7.64 -0.05
C CYS A 222 -23.59 6.65 1.09
N SER A 223 -24.61 5.91 1.49
CA SER A 223 -24.41 4.71 2.29
C SER A 223 -23.54 3.70 1.51
N PRO A 224 -22.82 2.80 2.21
CA PRO A 224 -22.02 1.76 1.55
C PRO A 224 -22.81 0.98 0.50
N ILE A 225 -24.05 0.61 0.83
CA ILE A 225 -24.93 -0.18 -0.03
C ILE A 225 -25.31 0.62 -1.29
N ALA A 226 -25.84 1.83 -1.11
CA ALA A 226 -26.33 2.65 -2.23
C ALA A 226 -25.21 3.02 -3.21
N GLY A 227 -24.01 3.34 -2.69
CA GLY A 227 -22.84 3.65 -3.51
C GLY A 227 -22.43 2.48 -4.40
N MET A 228 -22.37 1.26 -3.83
CA MET A 228 -22.03 0.06 -4.59
C MET A 228 -23.13 -0.35 -5.57
N GLN A 229 -24.40 -0.25 -5.20
CA GLN A 229 -25.54 -0.52 -6.09
C GLN A 229 -25.53 0.36 -7.34
N ARG A 230 -25.21 1.65 -7.20
CA ARG A 230 -25.06 2.56 -8.35
C ARG A 230 -23.79 2.28 -9.15
N GLY A 231 -22.67 2.03 -8.45
CA GLY A 231 -21.38 1.76 -9.08
C GLY A 231 -21.43 0.56 -10.03
N VAL A 232 -21.99 -0.57 -9.59
CA VAL A 232 -22.05 -1.80 -10.42
C VAL A 232 -22.82 -1.62 -11.72
N GLN A 233 -23.80 -0.71 -11.76
CA GLN A 233 -24.57 -0.41 -12.97
C GLN A 233 -23.73 0.32 -14.02
N VAL A 234 -22.73 1.09 -13.58
CA VAL A 234 -21.93 1.95 -14.45
C VAL A 234 -20.58 1.35 -14.80
N TRP A 235 -19.94 0.61 -13.90
CA TRP A 235 -18.54 0.18 -14.06
C TRP A 235 -18.34 -1.07 -14.93
N ASN A 236 -19.39 -1.84 -15.21
CA ASN A 236 -19.31 -3.19 -15.78
C ASN A 236 -18.25 -4.05 -15.05
N PRO A 237 -18.49 -4.36 -13.76
CA PRO A 237 -17.44 -4.87 -12.90
C PRO A 237 -17.11 -6.34 -13.19
N ARG A 238 -15.82 -6.68 -13.10
CA ARG A 238 -15.33 -8.05 -13.11
C ARG A 238 -15.08 -8.52 -11.67
N LEU A 239 -16.04 -9.26 -11.13
CA LEU A 239 -16.05 -9.74 -9.75
C LEU A 239 -15.71 -11.25 -9.68
N PRO A 240 -15.31 -11.79 -8.51
CA PRO A 240 -15.09 -13.22 -8.34
C PRO A 240 -16.34 -14.03 -8.68
N LYS A 241 -16.21 -14.97 -9.63
CA LYS A 241 -17.34 -15.76 -10.16
C LYS A 241 -18.14 -16.45 -9.05
N GLN A 242 -17.48 -17.10 -8.10
CA GLN A 242 -18.16 -17.81 -7.00
C GLN A 242 -18.97 -16.86 -6.11
N CYS A 243 -18.51 -15.61 -5.90
CA CYS A 243 -19.29 -14.62 -5.15
C CYS A 243 -20.52 -14.16 -5.95
N VAL A 244 -20.36 -13.91 -7.25
CA VAL A 244 -21.48 -13.54 -8.15
C VAL A 244 -22.52 -14.65 -8.21
N ASP A 245 -22.09 -15.91 -8.33
CA ASP A 245 -22.98 -17.07 -8.37
C ASP A 245 -23.75 -17.25 -7.04
N THR A 246 -23.18 -16.78 -5.91
CA THR A 246 -23.86 -16.77 -4.59
C THR A 246 -24.88 -15.62 -4.47
N HIS A 247 -24.67 -14.52 -5.18
CA HIS A 247 -25.50 -13.31 -5.12
C HIS A 247 -25.94 -12.83 -6.52
N PRO A 248 -26.64 -13.67 -7.31
CA PRO A 248 -26.88 -13.40 -8.74
C PRO A 248 -27.71 -12.14 -9.00
N LYS A 249 -28.58 -11.73 -8.07
CA LYS A 249 -29.40 -10.52 -8.16
C LYS A 249 -28.78 -9.29 -7.48
N GLU A 250 -27.74 -9.50 -6.67
CA GLU A 250 -27.16 -8.49 -5.78
C GLU A 250 -25.63 -8.55 -5.85
N ILE A 251 -25.08 -8.52 -7.07
CA ILE A 251 -23.62 -8.67 -7.30
C ILE A 251 -22.79 -7.59 -6.56
N TRP A 252 -23.40 -6.45 -6.23
CA TRP A 252 -22.82 -5.39 -5.41
C TRP A 252 -22.39 -5.87 -4.02
N ARG A 253 -22.97 -6.97 -3.50
CA ARG A 253 -22.54 -7.59 -2.23
C ARG A 253 -21.09 -8.03 -2.27
N CYS A 254 -20.55 -8.37 -3.45
CA CYS A 254 -19.16 -8.81 -3.61
C CYS A 254 -18.10 -7.71 -3.41
N TYR A 255 -18.50 -6.47 -3.10
CA TYR A 255 -17.59 -5.41 -2.68
C TYR A 255 -17.31 -5.42 -1.17
N PHE A 256 -18.12 -6.13 -0.39
CA PHE A 256 -18.02 -6.20 1.07
C PHE A 256 -17.19 -7.39 1.51
N GLY A 257 -16.23 -7.14 2.42
CA GLY A 257 -15.21 -8.12 2.82
C GLY A 257 -15.79 -9.47 3.24
N ARG A 258 -16.76 -9.46 4.16
CA ARG A 258 -17.44 -10.68 4.63
C ARG A 258 -18.11 -11.49 3.53
N ARG A 259 -18.60 -10.83 2.47
CA ARG A 259 -19.34 -11.46 1.37
C ARG A 259 -18.40 -12.06 0.33
N VAL A 260 -17.32 -11.35 -0.01
CA VAL A 260 -16.37 -11.79 -1.04
C VAL A 260 -15.33 -12.77 -0.51
N PHE A 261 -14.90 -12.64 0.74
CA PHE A 261 -13.82 -13.45 1.33
C PHE A 261 -14.00 -14.97 1.18
N PRO A 262 -15.19 -15.57 1.37
CA PRO A 262 -15.38 -17.02 1.17
C PRO A 262 -15.11 -17.52 -0.26
N SER A 263 -15.12 -16.62 -1.25
CA SER A 263 -14.83 -16.95 -2.66
C SER A 263 -13.35 -16.85 -3.03
N ILE A 264 -12.50 -16.32 -2.15
CA ILE A 264 -11.08 -16.07 -2.42
C ILE A 264 -10.28 -17.32 -2.06
N LYS A 265 -9.43 -17.76 -3.00
CA LYS A 265 -8.56 -18.93 -2.84
C LYS A 265 -7.14 -18.56 -2.44
N THR A 266 -6.65 -17.43 -2.95
CA THR A 266 -5.30 -16.95 -2.68
C THR A 266 -5.20 -16.45 -1.24
N PRO A 267 -4.16 -16.81 -0.46
CA PRO A 267 -4.02 -16.36 0.92
C PRO A 267 -4.01 -14.83 1.03
N VAL A 268 -4.87 -14.28 1.87
CA VAL A 268 -4.92 -12.85 2.18
C VAL A 268 -4.74 -12.59 3.68
N TYR A 269 -4.07 -11.50 4.01
CA TYR A 269 -3.96 -10.95 5.35
C TYR A 269 -4.84 -9.70 5.44
N ILE A 270 -5.81 -9.70 6.35
CA ILE A 270 -6.75 -8.60 6.53
C ILE A 270 -6.23 -7.62 7.59
N ILE A 271 -6.17 -6.33 7.25
CA ILE A 271 -5.74 -5.26 8.15
C ILE A 271 -6.90 -4.28 8.22
N GLN A 272 -7.56 -4.20 9.36
CA GLN A 272 -8.82 -3.45 9.45
C GLN A 272 -8.96 -2.76 10.80
N ASN A 273 -9.00 -1.44 10.80
CA ASN A 273 -9.40 -0.70 12.00
C ASN A 273 -10.83 -1.07 12.36
N LEU A 274 -11.08 -1.41 13.63
CA LEU A 274 -12.43 -1.73 14.12
C LEU A 274 -13.40 -0.55 13.95
N TYR A 275 -12.85 0.66 13.95
CA TYR A 275 -13.59 1.91 13.79
C TYR A 275 -13.01 2.68 12.60
N ASP A 276 -13.08 2.07 11.41
CA ASP A 276 -12.51 2.66 10.20
C ASP A 276 -13.17 4.01 9.87
N ALA A 277 -12.35 5.05 9.67
CA ALA A 277 -12.86 6.40 9.47
C ALA A 277 -13.68 6.54 8.18
N ALA A 278 -13.38 5.77 7.13
CA ALA A 278 -14.19 5.78 5.92
C ALA A 278 -15.55 5.12 6.15
N GLN A 279 -15.61 3.98 6.88
CA GLN A 279 -16.88 3.33 7.25
C GLN A 279 -17.73 4.24 8.14
N ILE A 280 -17.13 4.93 9.11
CA ILE A 280 -17.79 5.92 9.97
C ILE A 280 -18.37 7.06 9.12
N GLN A 281 -17.60 7.57 8.15
CA GLN A 281 -18.04 8.65 7.26
C GLN A 281 -19.28 8.26 6.45
N VAL A 282 -19.25 7.11 5.75
CA VAL A 282 -20.39 6.66 4.94
C VAL A 282 -21.57 6.14 5.76
N SER A 283 -21.36 5.91 7.06
CA SER A 283 -22.44 5.62 8.00
C SER A 283 -23.19 6.88 8.46
N ASN A 284 -22.71 8.08 8.12
CA ASN A 284 -23.30 9.36 8.53
C ASN A 284 -23.54 9.49 10.05
N VAL A 285 -22.69 8.85 10.87
CA VAL A 285 -22.82 8.89 12.34
C VAL A 285 -22.25 10.19 12.92
N LEU A 286 -21.23 10.78 12.28
CA LEU A 286 -20.66 12.07 12.67
C LEU A 286 -21.25 13.17 11.78
N GLU A 287 -21.64 14.30 12.39
CA GLU A 287 -21.98 15.49 11.61
C GLU A 287 -20.72 16.12 10.99
N GLU A 288 -20.87 16.84 9.88
CA GLU A 288 -19.78 17.40 9.08
C GLU A 288 -18.83 18.32 9.88
N GLN A 289 -19.27 18.82 11.04
CA GLN A 289 -18.54 19.74 11.90
C GLN A 289 -17.81 19.05 13.08
N HIS A 290 -18.09 17.77 13.33
CA HIS A 290 -17.50 17.03 14.45
C HIS A 290 -16.31 16.20 13.99
N THR A 291 -15.11 16.78 14.16
CA THR A 291 -13.86 16.04 14.03
C THR A 291 -13.70 15.05 15.18
N TRP A 292 -13.36 13.80 14.85
CA TRP A 292 -12.90 12.83 15.84
C TRP A 292 -11.57 13.32 16.44
N PRO A 293 -11.41 13.60 17.76
CA PRO A 293 -12.28 13.29 18.91
C PRO A 293 -12.57 14.55 19.75
N ARG A 294 -13.57 15.38 19.39
CA ARG A 294 -13.90 16.60 20.18
C ARG A 294 -15.37 17.02 20.24
N GLY A 295 -16.31 16.22 19.72
CA GLY A 295 -17.75 16.53 19.82
C GLY A 295 -18.46 15.69 20.87
N ASP A 296 -19.48 16.26 21.52
CA ASP A 296 -20.40 15.53 22.39
C ASP A 296 -21.31 14.64 21.53
N LEU A 297 -20.90 13.39 21.32
CA LEU A 297 -21.74 12.40 20.64
C LEU A 297 -22.93 12.03 21.52
N SER A 298 -24.11 11.92 20.91
CA SER A 298 -25.31 11.42 21.57
C SER A 298 -25.15 9.96 22.00
N SER A 299 -25.99 9.51 22.93
CA SER A 299 -25.99 8.10 23.36
C SER A 299 -26.24 7.14 22.20
N ASP A 300 -27.04 7.53 21.20
CA ASP A 300 -27.34 6.68 20.03
C ASP A 300 -26.18 6.64 19.04
N GLN A 301 -25.47 7.76 18.85
CA GLN A 301 -24.23 7.77 18.07
C GLN A 301 -23.18 6.87 18.71
N TRP A 302 -23.03 6.91 20.04
CA TRP A 302 -22.15 6.00 20.77
C TRP A 302 -22.56 4.54 20.58
N ARG A 303 -23.85 4.20 20.74
CA ARG A 303 -24.34 2.83 20.52
C ARG A 303 -24.04 2.33 19.10
N TYR A 304 -24.27 3.16 18.09
CA TYR A 304 -23.95 2.82 16.70
C TYR A 304 -22.46 2.55 16.50
N LEU A 305 -21.58 3.39 17.06
CA LEU A 305 -20.13 3.18 16.96
C LEU A 305 -19.69 1.89 17.66
N LEU A 306 -20.21 1.61 18.86
CA LEU A 306 -19.90 0.39 19.60
C LEU A 306 -20.38 -0.86 18.85
N ASP A 307 -21.59 -0.80 18.27
CA ASP A 307 -22.13 -1.87 17.43
C ASP A 307 -21.29 -2.08 16.17
N LEU A 308 -20.89 -1.01 15.47
CA LEU A 308 -19.97 -1.09 14.34
C LEU A 308 -18.68 -1.84 14.71
N GLY A 309 -18.03 -1.46 15.82
CA GLY A 309 -16.81 -2.12 16.28
C GLY A 309 -17.04 -3.60 16.58
N GLN A 310 -18.18 -3.95 17.19
CA GLN A 310 -18.56 -5.33 17.48
C GLN A 310 -18.83 -6.14 16.21
N GLN A 311 -19.58 -5.59 15.26
CA GLN A 311 -19.86 -6.25 13.98
C GLN A 311 -18.57 -6.49 13.19
N VAL A 312 -17.65 -5.51 13.13
CA VAL A 312 -16.35 -5.70 12.47
C VAL A 312 -15.61 -6.88 13.12
N LYS A 313 -15.50 -6.94 14.45
CA LYS A 313 -14.89 -8.07 15.16
C LYS A 313 -15.54 -9.40 14.77
N ASP A 314 -16.86 -9.46 14.78
CA ASP A 314 -17.62 -10.68 14.48
C ASP A 314 -17.38 -11.18 13.05
N THR A 315 -17.30 -10.27 12.08
CA THR A 315 -17.00 -10.62 10.69
C THR A 315 -15.57 -11.17 10.49
N LEU A 316 -14.64 -10.82 11.38
CA LEU A 316 -13.22 -11.19 11.28
C LEU A 316 -12.84 -12.45 12.09
N LYS A 317 -13.75 -12.99 12.91
CA LYS A 317 -13.51 -14.17 13.76
C LYS A 317 -13.00 -15.38 12.96
N ASN A 318 -13.55 -15.61 11.77
CA ASN A 318 -13.23 -16.77 10.93
C ASN A 318 -12.18 -16.48 9.85
N VAL A 319 -11.57 -15.28 9.86
CA VAL A 319 -10.49 -14.95 8.93
C VAL A 319 -9.19 -15.55 9.47
N SER A 320 -8.44 -16.27 8.64
CA SER A 320 -7.24 -17.01 9.08
C SER A 320 -6.06 -16.12 9.47
N ALA A 321 -5.95 -14.94 8.86
CA ALA A 321 -4.92 -13.95 9.16
C ALA A 321 -5.49 -12.54 9.19
N VAL A 322 -5.44 -11.90 10.37
CA VAL A 322 -6.01 -10.58 10.61
C VAL A 322 -5.19 -9.76 11.60
N PHE A 323 -5.16 -8.45 11.40
CA PHE A 323 -4.70 -7.46 12.35
C PHE A 323 -5.75 -6.35 12.45
N ALA A 324 -6.52 -6.35 13.53
CA ALA A 324 -7.67 -5.45 13.68
C ALA A 324 -7.59 -4.63 14.98
N PRO A 325 -6.95 -3.45 14.95
CA PRO A 325 -6.80 -2.63 16.14
C PRO A 325 -8.07 -1.83 16.43
N GLY A 326 -8.32 -1.56 17.71
CA GLY A 326 -9.40 -0.71 18.23
C GLY A 326 -9.12 0.78 18.02
N CYS A 327 -8.72 1.16 16.80
CA CYS A 327 -8.35 2.52 16.44
C CYS A 327 -9.42 3.18 15.57
N VAL A 328 -9.62 4.48 15.77
CA VAL A 328 -10.24 5.34 14.75
C VAL A 328 -9.14 5.84 13.81
N SER A 329 -9.07 5.22 12.64
CA SER A 329 -8.11 5.56 11.60
C SER A 329 -8.59 5.01 10.25
N HIS A 330 -7.94 5.40 9.18
CA HIS A 330 -8.15 4.85 7.85
C HIS A 330 -6.80 4.70 7.16
N GLU A 331 -6.52 3.52 6.62
CA GLU A 331 -5.23 3.11 6.03
C GLU A 331 -4.08 3.07 7.03
N ILE A 332 -3.11 2.19 6.77
CA ILE A 332 -1.87 2.15 7.56
C ILE A 332 -0.64 1.72 6.76
N LEU A 333 -0.77 0.85 5.75
CA LEU A 333 0.39 0.22 5.08
C LEU A 333 1.34 1.20 4.39
N ASN A 334 0.82 2.32 3.88
CA ASN A 334 1.58 3.35 3.17
C ASN A 334 2.03 4.51 4.09
N LYS A 335 1.87 4.39 5.41
CA LYS A 335 2.24 5.43 6.39
C LYS A 335 3.57 5.12 7.07
N PRO A 336 4.38 6.15 7.42
CA PRO A 336 5.66 5.94 8.12
C PRO A 336 5.51 5.16 9.43
N GLU A 337 4.44 5.42 10.17
CA GLU A 337 4.14 4.82 11.46
C GLU A 337 3.52 3.41 11.40
N TRP A 338 3.43 2.76 10.24
CA TRP A 338 2.72 1.49 10.08
C TRP A 338 3.24 0.36 10.98
N HIS A 339 4.54 0.37 11.29
CA HIS A 339 5.20 -0.61 12.14
C HIS A 339 5.01 -0.35 13.65
N ASN A 340 4.37 0.76 14.04
CA ASN A 340 4.19 1.16 15.44
C ASN A 340 2.93 0.60 16.08
N VAL A 341 1.87 0.35 15.30
CA VAL A 341 0.60 -0.17 15.82
C VAL A 341 0.81 -1.60 16.29
N ARG A 342 0.33 -1.91 17.50
CA ARG A 342 0.53 -3.19 18.20
C ARG A 342 -0.77 -3.71 18.80
N ILE A 343 -0.97 -5.02 18.71
CA ILE A 343 -2.01 -5.77 19.42
C ILE A 343 -1.29 -6.84 20.23
N GLU A 344 -1.58 -6.94 21.53
CA GLU A 344 -0.92 -7.89 22.45
C GLU A 344 0.62 -7.85 22.37
N GLY A 345 1.18 -6.65 22.17
CA GLY A 345 2.62 -6.42 22.06
C GLY A 345 3.25 -6.88 20.73
N THR A 346 2.48 -7.37 19.76
CA THR A 346 2.93 -7.72 18.40
C THR A 346 2.61 -6.59 17.44
N SER A 347 3.61 -6.07 16.70
CA SER A 347 3.35 -5.02 15.71
C SER A 347 2.75 -5.55 14.42
N LEU A 348 2.09 -4.69 13.65
CA LEU A 348 1.57 -5.04 12.33
C LEU A 348 2.66 -5.62 11.42
N ALA A 349 3.81 -4.94 11.35
CA ALA A 349 4.95 -5.38 10.54
C ALA A 349 5.50 -6.74 11.00
N GLU A 350 5.62 -6.95 12.31
CA GLU A 350 6.01 -8.25 12.92
C GLU A 350 5.01 -9.34 12.52
N SER A 351 3.70 -9.07 12.63
CA SER A 351 2.63 -10.05 12.39
C SER A 351 2.53 -10.47 10.91
N ILE A 352 2.63 -9.53 9.97
CA ILE A 352 2.64 -9.85 8.53
C ILE A 352 3.86 -10.70 8.17
N TYR A 353 5.06 -10.34 8.65
CA TYR A 353 6.26 -11.13 8.42
C TYR A 353 6.13 -12.55 8.99
N CYS A 354 5.51 -12.65 10.17
CA CYS A 354 5.18 -13.90 10.81
C CYS A 354 4.27 -14.78 9.93
N TRP A 355 3.18 -14.22 9.43
CA TRP A 355 2.26 -14.91 8.52
C TRP A 355 2.92 -15.32 7.20
N GLU A 356 3.75 -14.45 6.63
CA GLU A 356 4.49 -14.73 5.40
C GLU A 356 5.39 -15.97 5.56
N THR A 357 6.17 -16.01 6.65
CA THR A 357 7.23 -17.00 6.85
C THR A 357 6.79 -18.34 7.45
N ARG A 358 5.56 -18.43 7.98
CA ARG A 358 5.00 -19.66 8.59
C ARG A 358 4.97 -20.89 7.68
N HIS A 359 4.95 -20.72 6.36
CA HIS A 359 5.01 -21.86 5.42
C HIS A 359 6.44 -22.24 5.04
N SER A 360 7.43 -21.37 5.28
CA SER A 360 8.84 -21.63 4.98
C SER A 360 9.54 -22.42 6.11
N SER A 361 8.93 -22.53 7.29
CA SER A 361 9.54 -23.14 8.48
C SER A 361 9.46 -24.68 8.56
N LEU A 362 8.92 -25.37 7.56
CA LEU A 362 9.17 -26.82 7.40
C LEU A 362 10.56 -27.12 6.81
N SER A 363 11.31 -26.09 6.40
CA SER A 363 12.72 -26.21 6.01
C SER A 363 13.57 -25.09 6.65
N SER A 364 14.10 -25.37 7.84
CA SER A 364 15.12 -24.60 8.56
C SER A 364 14.72 -23.22 9.11
N CYS A 365 14.47 -23.15 10.41
CA CYS A 365 14.64 -21.93 11.20
C CYS A 365 16.15 -21.60 11.28
N GLN A 366 16.69 -20.99 10.25
CA GLN A 366 17.92 -20.20 10.35
C GLN A 366 17.62 -18.76 9.90
N GLN A 367 17.55 -17.87 10.87
CA GLN A 367 17.66 -16.43 10.61
C GLN A 367 18.96 -16.18 9.84
N PRO A 368 18.97 -15.42 8.73
CA PRO A 368 20.22 -14.95 8.15
C PRO A 368 20.92 -14.08 9.20
N SER A 369 22.04 -14.57 9.74
CA SER A 369 22.85 -13.75 10.63
C SER A 369 23.37 -12.54 9.84
N MET A 370 23.14 -11.33 10.37
CA MET A 370 23.70 -10.06 9.85
C MET A 370 25.25 -9.99 9.86
N ASN A 371 25.94 -11.11 10.12
CA ASN A 371 27.40 -11.21 10.10
C ASN A 371 27.96 -12.08 8.97
N SER A 372 27.14 -12.73 8.14
CA SER A 372 27.65 -13.62 7.07
C SER A 372 27.80 -12.98 5.69
N MET A 373 27.27 -11.77 5.44
CA MET A 373 27.44 -11.05 4.16
C MET A 373 28.55 -9.98 4.17
N LEU A 374 29.43 -10.00 5.17
CA LEU A 374 30.59 -9.08 5.26
C LEU A 374 31.95 -9.77 5.19
N SER A 375 32.02 -10.98 4.62
CA SER A 375 33.31 -11.56 4.25
C SER A 375 33.22 -12.31 2.93
N LYS A 376 34.24 -12.10 2.08
CA LYS A 376 34.48 -12.65 0.74
C LYS A 376 33.95 -11.81 -0.43
N ASN A 377 34.60 -10.69 -0.69
CA ASN A 377 35.50 -10.56 -1.85
C ASN A 377 36.04 -9.13 -1.90
N SER A 378 37.25 -8.96 -1.37
CA SER A 378 38.14 -7.88 -1.73
C SER A 378 38.55 -8.08 -3.19
N ASN A 379 37.89 -7.39 -4.11
CA ASN A 379 38.46 -6.98 -5.40
C ASN A 379 37.63 -5.81 -5.93
N SER A 380 38.10 -4.62 -5.59
CA SER A 380 37.64 -3.34 -6.14
C SER A 380 38.56 -2.98 -7.31
N PRO A 381 38.06 -2.73 -8.53
CA PRO A 381 38.79 -1.94 -9.51
C PRO A 381 38.43 -0.47 -9.33
N LEU A 382 39.45 0.34 -9.06
CA LEU A 382 39.42 1.80 -8.97
C LEU A 382 39.22 2.44 -10.35
N ALA A 383 38.64 3.64 -10.38
CA ALA A 383 38.73 4.58 -11.49
C ALA A 383 39.81 5.63 -11.18
N ASP A 384 40.64 5.92 -12.18
CA ASP A 384 41.81 6.81 -12.15
C ASP A 384 41.49 8.30 -12.06
N SER A 385 42.39 9.06 -11.39
CA SER A 385 42.74 10.48 -11.65
C SER A 385 43.86 10.93 -10.67
N PRO A 386 44.69 11.95 -11.01
CA PRO A 386 46.13 11.82 -11.31
C PRO A 386 47.08 12.18 -10.14
N PRO A 387 48.42 12.01 -10.27
CA PRO A 387 49.34 12.06 -9.15
C PRO A 387 49.89 13.47 -8.88
N SER A 388 49.98 13.86 -7.60
CA SER A 388 50.93 14.88 -7.15
C SER A 388 51.69 14.45 -5.89
N SER A 389 52.98 14.18 -6.14
CA SER A 389 54.19 14.38 -5.35
C SER A 389 54.21 14.49 -3.80
N ARG A 390 55.16 13.68 -3.26
CA ARG A 390 56.17 13.98 -2.21
C ARG A 390 55.84 13.81 -0.71
N LYS A 391 56.38 12.69 -0.19
CA LYS A 391 57.41 12.55 0.88
C LYS A 391 57.15 13.06 2.32
N LYS A 392 57.25 12.09 3.26
CA LYS A 392 58.16 11.98 4.45
C LYS A 392 57.50 11.76 5.84
N ARG A 393 57.78 10.57 6.39
CA ARG A 393 58.25 10.19 7.75
C ARG A 393 57.79 11.06 8.95
N LYS A 394 57.20 10.40 9.98
CA LYS A 394 57.92 9.88 11.17
C LYS A 394 56.97 9.18 12.16
N ARG A 395 57.45 8.07 12.70
CA ARG A 395 56.88 7.28 13.81
C ARG A 395 57.09 8.01 15.15
N GLY A 396 56.18 7.79 16.10
CA GLY A 396 56.54 7.78 17.52
C GLY A 396 55.55 8.44 18.49
N ARG A 397 54.61 7.66 19.04
CA ARG A 397 54.09 7.72 20.45
C ARG A 397 52.89 6.79 20.62
N LYS A 398 53.16 5.47 20.63
CA LYS A 398 52.22 4.41 21.04
C LYS A 398 52.60 3.99 22.46
N ARG A 399 51.85 4.44 23.48
CA ARG A 399 51.62 3.74 24.78
C ARG A 399 50.88 4.66 25.76
N ARG A 400 49.61 4.95 25.47
CA ARG A 400 48.59 5.40 26.45
C ARG A 400 47.16 5.41 25.86
N LYS A 401 47.02 5.41 24.52
CA LYS A 401 45.72 5.26 23.81
C LYS A 401 45.14 3.83 23.74
N ASN A 402 45.79 2.81 24.29
CA ASN A 402 45.34 1.40 24.16
C ASN A 402 44.38 0.90 25.26
N LYS A 403 44.36 1.50 26.47
CA LYS A 403 43.41 1.10 27.53
C LYS A 403 41.99 1.65 27.30
N GLY A 404 41.85 2.87 26.77
CA GLY A 404 40.55 3.48 26.44
C GLY A 404 39.83 2.81 25.25
N LYS A 405 40.57 2.38 24.22
CA LYS A 405 40.00 1.67 23.06
C LYS A 405 39.48 0.26 23.40
N LYS A 406 40.10 -0.44 24.38
CA LYS A 406 39.67 -1.77 24.82
C LYS A 406 38.36 -1.71 25.64
N ARG A 407 38.19 -0.68 26.49
CA ARG A 407 36.94 -0.42 27.24
C ARG A 407 35.76 -0.04 26.32
N ARG A 408 35.98 0.80 25.29
CA ARG A 408 34.95 1.12 24.27
C ARG A 408 34.52 -0.13 23.48
N LYS A 409 35.47 -0.92 22.97
CA LYS A 409 35.16 -2.18 22.26
C LYS A 409 34.37 -3.18 23.10
N ASN A 410 34.65 -3.30 24.41
CA ASN A 410 33.90 -4.20 25.29
C ASN A 410 32.48 -3.69 25.59
N ARG A 411 32.27 -2.37 25.67
CA ARG A 411 30.93 -1.77 25.79
C ARG A 411 30.10 -1.97 24.52
N ASP A 412 30.72 -1.81 23.35
CA ASP A 412 30.07 -2.03 22.06
C ASP A 412 29.73 -3.51 21.83
N LYS A 413 30.61 -4.43 22.27
CA LYS A 413 30.36 -5.88 22.22
C LYS A 413 29.25 -6.30 23.19
N LYS A 414 29.17 -5.71 24.39
CA LYS A 414 28.03 -5.90 25.32
C LYS A 414 26.72 -5.34 24.75
N ARG A 415 26.72 -4.18 24.08
CA ARG A 415 25.54 -3.61 23.39
C ARG A 415 25.08 -4.48 22.22
N LYS A 416 26.01 -4.97 21.40
CA LYS A 416 25.70 -5.90 20.29
C LYS A 416 25.16 -7.25 20.80
N ASN A 417 25.74 -7.78 21.87
CA ASN A 417 25.25 -9.01 22.51
C ASN A 417 23.89 -8.81 23.21
N ALA A 418 23.62 -7.62 23.77
CA ALA A 418 22.30 -7.29 24.32
C ALA A 418 21.24 -7.14 23.21
N LYS A 419 21.59 -6.53 22.06
CA LYS A 419 20.71 -6.43 20.88
C LYS A 419 20.44 -7.81 20.27
N SER A 420 21.47 -8.65 20.15
CA SER A 420 21.35 -10.05 19.72
C SER A 420 20.54 -10.92 20.70
N ARG A 421 20.70 -10.71 22.02
CA ARG A 421 19.85 -11.35 23.06
C ARG A 421 18.40 -10.86 23.04
N ARG A 422 18.14 -9.61 22.67
CA ARG A 422 16.78 -9.07 22.49
C ARG A 422 16.11 -9.65 21.23
N LEU A 423 16.87 -9.79 20.14
CA LEU A 423 16.42 -10.41 18.89
C LEU A 423 16.21 -11.93 19.03
N SER A 424 17.05 -12.64 19.79
CA SER A 424 16.86 -14.07 20.08
C SER A 424 15.77 -14.34 21.12
N ARG A 425 15.52 -13.44 22.08
CA ARG A 425 14.32 -13.52 22.94
C ARG A 425 13.01 -13.29 22.17
N ALA A 426 13.05 -12.60 21.02
CA ALA A 426 11.88 -12.48 20.14
C ALA A 426 11.58 -13.77 19.36
N ALA A 427 12.58 -14.66 19.20
CA ALA A 427 12.42 -15.93 18.47
C ALA A 427 11.65 -17.02 19.24
N ASN A 428 11.36 -16.81 20.53
CA ASN A 428 10.53 -17.70 21.36
C ASN A 428 9.10 -17.18 21.57
N LYS A 429 8.70 -16.08 20.91
CA LYS A 429 7.31 -15.65 20.89
C LYS A 429 6.55 -16.54 19.92
N LYS A 430 5.45 -17.12 20.38
CA LYS A 430 4.45 -17.77 19.51
C LYS A 430 4.12 -16.77 18.41
N CYS A 431 4.33 -17.16 17.16
CA CYS A 431 4.00 -16.31 16.03
C CYS A 431 2.48 -16.10 16.04
N HIS A 432 1.97 -14.88 15.96
CA HIS A 432 0.53 -14.59 15.94
C HIS A 432 0.17 -13.87 14.64
N SER A 433 -0.76 -14.45 13.88
CA SER A 433 -1.29 -13.90 12.62
C SER A 433 -2.77 -13.55 12.70
N HIS A 434 -3.43 -13.88 13.81
CA HIS A 434 -4.83 -13.55 14.07
C HIS A 434 -4.86 -12.71 15.34
N LEU A 435 -4.99 -11.41 15.15
CA LEU A 435 -4.90 -10.40 16.20
C LEU A 435 -6.06 -9.42 16.02
N ILE A 436 -7.01 -9.45 16.95
CA ILE A 436 -8.16 -8.55 17.00
C ILE A 436 -8.16 -7.94 18.40
N ASP A 437 -8.18 -6.60 18.48
CA ASP A 437 -8.27 -5.95 19.78
C ASP A 437 -9.57 -6.30 20.50
N LEU A 438 -9.46 -6.65 21.77
CA LEU A 438 -10.62 -6.96 22.60
C LEU A 438 -11.31 -5.71 23.14
N CYS A 439 -10.63 -4.56 23.15
CA CYS A 439 -11.18 -3.35 23.75
C CYS A 439 -12.44 -2.87 23.01
N PRO A 440 -13.48 -2.45 23.74
CA PRO A 440 -14.79 -2.17 23.15
C PRO A 440 -14.97 -0.72 22.69
N TRP A 441 -13.98 0.15 22.93
CA TRP A 441 -14.12 1.60 22.71
C TRP A 441 -13.31 2.07 21.49
N PRO A 442 -13.82 3.04 20.73
CA PRO A 442 -13.01 3.68 19.70
C PRO A 442 -11.72 4.28 20.26
N HIS A 443 -10.60 4.03 19.58
CA HIS A 443 -9.27 4.55 19.94
C HIS A 443 -8.74 4.08 21.30
N CYS A 444 -9.20 2.92 21.79
CA CYS A 444 -8.76 2.31 23.04
C CYS A 444 -7.32 1.77 23.01
N ASN A 445 -6.78 1.47 21.83
CA ASN A 445 -5.44 0.94 21.70
C ASN A 445 -4.40 2.07 21.84
N CYS A 446 -3.52 1.97 22.85
CA CYS A 446 -2.51 2.99 23.14
C CYS A 446 -1.48 3.21 22.01
N SER A 447 -1.40 2.29 21.04
CA SER A 447 -0.51 2.39 19.88
C SER A 447 -1.20 2.98 18.65
N CYS A 448 -2.47 3.41 18.76
CA CYS A 448 -3.17 4.03 17.64
C CYS A 448 -2.40 5.23 17.08
N PRO A 449 -2.38 5.38 15.75
CA PRO A 449 -1.84 6.59 15.15
C PRO A 449 -2.69 7.78 15.63
N LYS A 450 -2.04 8.92 15.92
CA LYS A 450 -2.77 10.16 16.24
C LYS A 450 -3.78 10.41 15.12
N CYS A 451 -5.03 10.71 15.49
CA CYS A 451 -6.10 10.97 14.52
C CYS A 451 -5.73 12.16 13.64
N ARG A 452 -5.20 11.90 12.43
CA ARG A 452 -4.87 12.93 11.44
C ARG A 452 -6.09 13.23 10.54
N TRP A 453 -7.26 13.51 11.11
CA TRP A 453 -8.42 13.93 10.31
C TRP A 453 -8.25 15.36 9.72
N GLU A 454 -7.22 16.10 10.15
CA GLU A 454 -6.94 17.46 9.67
C GLU A 454 -6.53 17.59 8.19
N THR A 455 -6.30 16.50 7.46
CA THR A 455 -5.75 16.57 6.09
C THR A 455 -6.78 16.41 4.97
N LEU A 456 -8.02 16.01 5.25
CA LEU A 456 -9.07 15.94 4.21
C LEU A 456 -9.73 17.29 3.90
N ASN A 457 -9.59 18.30 4.78
CA ASN A 457 -10.12 19.66 4.57
C ASN A 457 -9.04 20.75 4.37
N LYS A 458 -7.74 20.42 4.40
CA LYS A 458 -6.66 21.42 4.21
C LYS A 458 -6.17 21.57 2.75
N ALA A 459 -6.67 20.75 1.82
CA ALA A 459 -6.44 20.97 0.39
C ALA A 459 -7.33 22.09 -0.20
N GLU A 460 -8.30 22.62 0.55
CA GLU A 460 -9.25 23.64 0.08
C GLU A 460 -9.01 25.08 0.60
N MET A 461 -7.94 25.33 1.38
CA MET A 461 -7.69 26.68 1.95
C MET A 461 -6.36 27.36 1.59
N HIS A 462 -5.55 26.80 0.68
CA HIS A 462 -4.30 27.47 0.24
C HIS A 462 -4.27 27.94 -1.23
N SER A 463 -5.41 28.07 -1.92
CA SER A 463 -5.47 28.71 -3.25
C SER A 463 -6.31 29.99 -3.34
N LYS A 464 -6.78 30.54 -2.21
CA LYS A 464 -7.43 31.86 -2.15
C LYS A 464 -6.63 32.85 -1.28
N SER A 465 -5.47 33.28 -1.77
CA SER A 465 -4.76 34.45 -1.22
C SER A 465 -3.86 35.20 -2.21
N THR A 466 -4.02 34.99 -3.52
CA THR A 466 -3.30 35.81 -4.52
C THR A 466 -4.16 36.07 -5.74
N ARG A 467 -5.22 36.88 -5.54
CA ARG A 467 -5.84 37.71 -6.59
C ARG A 467 -6.69 38.77 -5.91
N GLY A 468 -6.14 39.97 -5.81
CA GLY A 468 -6.86 41.13 -5.31
C GLY A 468 -5.92 42.19 -4.73
N GLN A 469 -5.13 42.83 -5.58
CA GLN A 469 -4.81 44.26 -5.50
C GLN A 469 -3.96 44.63 -6.72
N SER A 470 -4.69 44.97 -7.80
CA SER A 470 -4.26 46.00 -8.73
C SER A 470 -4.93 47.29 -8.27
N GLY A 471 -4.13 48.22 -7.79
CA GLY A 471 -4.42 49.60 -7.45
C GLY A 471 -3.09 50.31 -7.40
#